data_AF-A0A842KJE0-F1
#
_entry.id   AF-A0A842KJE0-F1
#
_cell.length_a   1.000
_cell.length_b   1.000
_cell.length_c   1.000
_cell.angle_alpha   90.00
_cell.angle_beta   90.00
_cell.angle_gamma   90.00
#
_symmetry.space_group_name_H-M   'P 1'
#
loop_
_entity.id
_entity.type
_entity.pdbx_description
1 polymer ?
#
loop_
_entity_poly.entity_id
_entity_poly.type
_entity_poly.pdbx_seq_one_letter_code
_entity_poly.pdbx_strand_id
1 'polypeptide(L)'
;MSKLGNAKILGGIGAILTLIGSFFGILAIVVSMLILCLFAHSGSFFGILAIVGLVMLFIAVKYVAEEAKEENIFKNYLMYFIFSLVAIIAGVAIIFVSIGGSIFNFTKIIQEISEETKVTGFTEGLIKLFAGIIFALIVAWILMIIASVYLRKSYDKIAEYSKVDLFRTTGMFYFIGAITLIIIVGAIIIFIAKILEIVSFFSLPEEFPKAEAPVQ
;
A
#
# COMPACT_ATOMS: atom_id res chain seq x y z
N MET A 1 26.29 -10.46 13.30
CA MET A 1 25.49 -10.63 12.07
C MET A 1 25.88 -9.55 11.09
N SER A 2 26.04 -9.91 9.82
CA SER A 2 26.22 -8.95 8.74
C SER A 2 24.96 -8.07 8.60
N LYS A 3 25.08 -6.90 7.96
CA LYS A 3 23.92 -6.05 7.69
C LYS A 3 22.89 -6.77 6.83
N LEU A 4 23.35 -7.58 5.87
CA LEU A 4 22.48 -8.34 4.97
C LEU A 4 21.76 -9.50 5.69
N GLY A 5 22.41 -10.20 6.63
CA GLY A 5 21.76 -11.18 7.49
C GLY A 5 20.67 -10.56 8.39
N ASN A 6 20.92 -9.38 8.93
CA ASN A 6 19.89 -8.62 9.66
C ASN A 6 18.74 -8.22 8.73
N ALA A 7 19.04 -7.80 7.49
CA ALA A 7 18.03 -7.41 6.51
C ALA A 7 17.12 -8.58 6.10
N LYS A 8 17.68 -9.79 5.99
CA LYS A 8 16.93 -11.03 5.76
C LYS A 8 15.87 -11.27 6.84
N ILE A 9 16.28 -11.21 8.10
CA ILE A 9 15.40 -11.47 9.25
C ILE A 9 14.37 -10.34 9.39
N LEU A 10 14.80 -9.08 9.41
CA LEU A 10 13.92 -7.92 9.55
C LEU A 10 12.95 -7.78 8.38
N GLY A 11 13.42 -8.02 7.16
CA GLY A 11 12.61 -7.93 5.96
C GLY A 11 11.58 -9.05 5.88
N GLY A 12 11.97 -10.29 6.19
CA GLY A 12 11.05 -11.43 6.19
C GLY A 12 9.97 -11.30 7.27
N ILE A 13 10.36 -10.99 8.52
CA ILE A 13 9.40 -10.76 9.62
C ILE A 13 8.54 -9.53 9.31
N GLY A 14 9.15 -8.43 8.85
CA GLY A 14 8.45 -7.21 8.47
C GLY A 14 7.38 -7.47 7.42
N ALA A 15 7.70 -8.21 6.36
CA ALA A 15 6.76 -8.58 5.30
C ALA A 15 5.61 -9.47 5.82
N ILE A 16 5.88 -10.42 6.72
CA ILE A 16 4.83 -11.23 7.37
C ILE A 16 3.90 -10.34 8.20
N LEU A 17 4.44 -9.45 9.02
CA LEU A 17 3.65 -8.55 9.85
C LEU A 17 2.81 -7.59 9.00
N THR A 18 3.37 -7.07 7.91
CA THR A 18 2.63 -6.23 6.97
C THR A 18 1.55 -7.02 6.23
N LEU A 19 1.78 -8.27 5.84
CA LEU A 19 0.76 -9.14 5.23
C LEU A 19 -0.42 -9.35 6.19
N ILE A 20 -0.14 -9.78 7.42
CA ILE A 20 -1.16 -10.03 8.44
C ILE A 20 -1.90 -8.73 8.77
N GLY A 21 -1.17 -7.65 9.04
CA GLY A 21 -1.75 -6.34 9.34
C GLY A 21 -2.63 -5.80 8.21
N SER A 22 -2.22 -5.98 6.95
CA SER A 22 -3.00 -5.51 5.79
C SER A 22 -4.27 -6.35 5.57
N PHE A 23 -4.19 -7.66 5.72
CA PHE A 23 -5.34 -8.56 5.51
C PHE A 23 -6.44 -8.30 6.53
N PHE A 24 -6.10 -8.24 7.82
CA PHE A 24 -7.06 -7.93 8.88
C PHE A 24 -7.50 -6.47 8.88
N GLY A 25 -6.62 -5.53 8.48
CA GLY A 25 -6.96 -4.12 8.33
C GLY A 25 -7.99 -3.87 7.23
N ILE A 26 -7.81 -4.46 6.04
CA ILE A 26 -8.77 -4.37 4.94
C ILE A 26 -10.08 -5.07 5.33
N LEU A 27 -10.02 -6.26 5.94
CA LEU A 27 -11.22 -6.96 6.40
C LEU A 27 -12.00 -6.13 7.42
N ALA A 28 -11.32 -5.46 8.37
CA ALA A 28 -11.96 -4.58 9.35
C ALA A 28 -12.60 -3.35 8.69
N ILE A 29 -11.99 -2.77 7.65
CA ILE A 29 -12.58 -1.65 6.89
C ILE A 29 -13.83 -2.12 6.12
N VAL A 30 -13.74 -3.25 5.41
CA VAL A 30 -14.87 -3.80 4.64
C VAL A 30 -16.03 -4.19 5.56
N VAL A 31 -15.75 -4.84 6.68
CA VAL A 31 -16.75 -5.21 7.70
C VAL A 31 -17.35 -3.98 8.37
N SER A 32 -16.55 -2.95 8.64
CA SER A 32 -17.07 -1.70 9.23
C SER A 32 -17.94 -0.90 8.25
N MET A 33 -17.63 -0.91 6.95
CA MET A 33 -18.49 -0.35 5.91
C MET A 33 -19.80 -1.12 5.72
N LEU A 34 -19.79 -2.45 5.87
CA LEU A 34 -20.98 -3.29 5.67
C LEU A 34 -21.95 -3.28 6.87
N ILE A 35 -21.45 -3.16 8.10
CA ILE A 35 -22.26 -3.37 9.32
C ILE A 35 -22.59 -2.07 10.08
N LEU A 36 -22.04 -0.91 9.69
CA LEU A 36 -22.26 0.39 10.35
C LEU A 36 -22.02 0.34 11.88
N CYS A 37 -20.82 0.74 12.28
CA CYS A 37 -20.45 1.19 13.64
C CYS A 37 -20.34 0.21 14.81
N LEU A 38 -20.85 -1.02 14.80
CA LEU A 38 -20.88 -1.82 16.06
C LEU A 38 -19.58 -2.58 16.43
N PHE A 39 -18.61 -2.70 15.52
CA PHE A 39 -17.33 -3.42 15.77
C PHE A 39 -16.07 -2.53 15.63
N ALA A 40 -16.21 -1.21 15.77
CA ALA A 40 -15.11 -0.26 15.55
C ALA A 40 -13.94 -0.37 16.56
N HIS A 41 -14.05 -1.19 17.61
CA HIS A 41 -13.07 -1.21 18.70
C HIS A 41 -11.87 -2.15 18.49
N SER A 42 -11.97 -3.16 17.62
CA SER A 42 -10.88 -4.15 17.41
C SER A 42 -9.90 -3.80 16.28
N GLY A 43 -10.18 -2.77 15.48
CA GLY A 43 -9.33 -2.34 14.36
C GLY A 43 -7.98 -1.72 14.77
N SER A 44 -7.89 -1.14 15.97
CA SER A 44 -6.71 -0.39 16.41
C SER A 44 -5.45 -1.24 16.59
N PHE A 45 -5.60 -2.51 16.99
CA PHE A 45 -4.46 -3.40 17.24
C PHE A 45 -3.73 -3.79 15.94
N PHE A 46 -4.48 -4.10 14.88
CA PHE A 46 -3.91 -4.49 13.58
C PHE A 46 -3.20 -3.34 12.87
N GLY A 47 -3.62 -2.08 13.12
CA GLY A 47 -2.93 -0.90 12.61
C GLY A 47 -1.50 -0.75 13.16
N ILE A 48 -1.31 -0.97 14.47
CA ILE A 48 0.02 -0.90 15.10
C ILE A 48 0.94 -1.97 14.52
N LEU A 49 0.44 -3.19 14.32
CA LEU A 49 1.23 -4.30 13.77
C LEU A 49 1.69 -4.01 12.34
N ALA A 50 0.84 -3.41 11.52
CA ALA A 50 1.18 -3.01 10.15
C ALA A 50 2.29 -1.95 10.13
N ILE A 51 2.24 -0.97 11.04
CA ILE A 51 3.28 0.07 11.17
C ILE A 51 4.61 -0.54 11.58
N VAL A 52 4.62 -1.43 12.58
CA VAL A 52 5.84 -2.11 13.02
C VAL A 52 6.45 -2.93 11.88
N GLY A 53 5.63 -3.69 11.15
CA GLY A 53 6.09 -4.44 9.97
C GLY A 53 6.69 -3.55 8.89
N LEU A 54 6.05 -2.41 8.61
CA LEU A 54 6.54 -1.44 7.63
C LEU A 54 7.88 -0.83 8.06
N VAL A 55 8.04 -0.47 9.34
CA VAL A 55 9.30 0.05 9.88
C VAL A 55 10.43 -0.97 9.73
N MET A 56 10.17 -2.25 10.02
CA MET A 56 11.17 -3.31 9.82
C MET A 56 11.57 -3.46 8.36
N LEU A 57 10.61 -3.41 7.44
CA LEU A 57 10.85 -3.41 6.00
C LEU A 57 11.74 -2.24 5.56
N PHE A 58 11.48 -1.05 6.08
CA PHE A 58 12.33 0.12 5.84
C PHE A 58 13.77 -0.09 6.30
N ILE A 59 13.96 -0.65 7.51
CA ILE A 59 15.29 -0.93 8.05
C ILE A 59 15.98 -2.01 7.21
N ALA A 60 15.27 -3.05 6.80
CA ALA A 60 15.81 -4.12 5.96
C ALA A 60 16.31 -3.58 4.61
N VAL A 61 15.48 -2.81 3.90
CA VAL A 61 15.87 -2.20 2.62
C VAL A 61 17.03 -1.21 2.80
N LYS A 62 17.07 -0.48 3.93
CA LYS A 62 18.19 0.40 4.27
C LYS A 62 19.50 -0.38 4.45
N TYR A 63 19.48 -1.50 5.18
CA TYR A 63 20.66 -2.35 5.35
C TYR A 63 21.14 -2.94 4.02
N VAL A 64 20.23 -3.37 3.16
CA VAL A 64 20.57 -3.81 1.80
C VAL A 64 21.24 -2.69 1.00
N ALA A 65 20.70 -1.46 1.05
CA ALA A 65 21.26 -0.31 0.35
C ALA A 65 22.66 0.08 0.86
N GLU A 66 22.87 0.05 2.17
CA GLU A 66 24.16 0.35 2.79
C GLU A 66 25.21 -0.70 2.44
N GLU A 67 24.84 -1.99 2.47
CA GLU A 67 25.74 -3.08 2.13
C GLU A 67 26.08 -3.07 0.63
N ALA A 68 25.11 -2.71 -0.23
CA ALA A 68 25.28 -2.66 -1.67
C ALA A 68 26.04 -1.39 -2.12
N LYS A 69 26.24 -0.44 -1.19
CA LYS A 69 26.74 0.92 -1.46
C LYS A 69 25.94 1.63 -2.56
N GLU A 70 24.64 1.36 -2.62
CA GLU A 70 23.74 1.86 -3.67
C GLU A 70 22.51 2.51 -3.03
N GLU A 71 22.61 3.80 -2.73
CA GLU A 71 21.57 4.56 -2.02
C GLU A 71 20.22 4.58 -2.75
N ASN A 72 20.23 4.43 -4.08
CA ASN A 72 18.98 4.46 -4.85
C ASN A 72 18.05 3.30 -4.51
N ILE A 73 18.55 2.19 -3.95
CA ILE A 73 17.70 1.10 -3.44
C ILE A 73 16.73 1.67 -2.39
N PHE A 74 17.27 2.35 -1.37
CA PHE A 74 16.47 2.95 -0.31
C PHE A 74 15.68 4.17 -0.79
N LYS A 75 16.27 5.05 -1.61
CA LYS A 75 15.56 6.23 -2.13
C LYS A 75 14.34 5.86 -2.97
N ASN A 76 14.44 4.83 -3.81
CA ASN A 76 13.29 4.34 -4.59
C ASN A 76 12.21 3.74 -3.67
N TYR A 77 12.60 2.97 -2.65
CA TYR A 77 11.63 2.42 -1.70
C TYR A 77 10.93 3.51 -0.86
N LEU A 78 11.68 4.52 -0.43
CA LEU A 78 11.14 5.70 0.24
C LEU A 78 10.17 6.46 -0.67
N MET A 79 10.50 6.61 -1.95
CA MET A 79 9.63 7.25 -2.92
C MET A 79 8.30 6.48 -3.09
N TYR A 80 8.36 5.15 -3.17
CA TYR A 80 7.15 4.31 -3.12
C TYR A 80 6.28 4.62 -1.91
N PHE A 81 6.88 4.69 -0.72
CA PHE A 81 6.15 5.00 0.51
C PHE A 81 5.53 6.40 0.49
N ILE A 82 6.27 7.42 0.04
CA ILE A 82 5.75 8.80 -0.07
C ILE A 82 4.56 8.85 -1.01
N PHE A 83 4.65 8.27 -2.21
CA PHE A 83 3.51 8.23 -3.14
C PHE A 83 2.33 7.44 -2.57
N SER A 84 2.58 6.35 -1.84
CA SER A 84 1.52 5.58 -1.18
C SER A 84 0.79 6.40 -0.10
N LEU A 85 1.52 7.19 0.70
CA LEU A 85 0.92 8.09 1.68
C LEU A 85 0.14 9.21 1.03
N VAL A 86 0.68 9.84 -0.02
CA VAL A 86 -0.01 10.88 -0.78
C VAL A 86 -1.31 10.35 -1.38
N ALA A 87 -1.31 9.12 -1.91
CA ALA A 87 -2.51 8.47 -2.42
C ALA A 87 -3.59 8.30 -1.34
N ILE A 88 -3.21 7.83 -0.15
CA ILE A 88 -4.13 7.66 0.99
C ILE A 88 -4.67 9.02 1.44
N ILE A 89 -3.79 10.01 1.67
CA ILE A 89 -4.18 11.35 2.14
C ILE A 89 -5.09 12.04 1.13
N ALA A 90 -4.75 11.99 -0.17
CA ALA A 90 -5.57 12.56 -1.23
C ALA A 90 -6.95 11.88 -1.30
N GLY A 91 -6.98 10.54 -1.25
CA GLY A 91 -8.23 9.78 -1.23
C GLY A 91 -9.13 10.15 -0.06
N VAL A 92 -8.56 10.18 1.16
CA VAL A 92 -9.28 10.57 2.37
C VAL A 92 -9.78 12.01 2.30
N ALA A 93 -8.93 12.97 1.89
CA ALA A 93 -9.32 14.37 1.78
C ALA A 93 -10.48 14.59 0.79
N ILE A 94 -10.44 13.94 -0.39
CA ILE A 94 -11.52 14.05 -1.39
C ILE A 94 -12.82 13.43 -0.87
N ILE A 95 -12.74 12.29 -0.16
CA ILE A 95 -13.91 11.67 0.48
C ILE A 95 -14.50 12.60 1.55
N PHE A 96 -13.68 13.21 2.40
CA PHE A 96 -14.14 14.18 3.41
C PHE A 96 -14.83 15.39 2.80
N VAL A 97 -14.30 15.96 1.71
CA VAL A 97 -14.94 17.07 0.98
C VAL A 97 -16.27 16.62 0.36
N SER A 98 -16.32 15.42 -0.20
CA SER A 98 -17.53 14.87 -0.84
C SER A 98 -18.65 14.60 0.18
N ILE A 99 -18.30 14.08 1.36
CA ILE A 99 -19.22 13.85 2.47
C ILE A 99 -19.65 15.19 3.09
N GLY A 100 -18.72 16.09 3.38
CA GLY A 100 -19.01 17.42 3.94
C GLY A 100 -19.94 18.24 3.04
N GLY A 101 -19.68 18.25 1.73
CA GLY A 101 -20.57 18.88 0.75
C GLY A 101 -21.97 18.25 0.67
N SER A 102 -22.07 16.95 0.92
CA SER A 102 -23.36 16.24 0.93
C SER A 102 -24.16 16.49 2.21
N ILE A 103 -23.49 16.60 3.37
CA ILE A 103 -24.12 16.93 4.67
C ILE A 103 -24.70 18.36 4.65
N PHE A 104 -23.98 19.34 4.09
CA PHE A 104 -24.50 20.71 3.96
C PHE A 104 -25.77 20.79 3.07
N ASN A 105 -25.87 19.94 2.05
CA ASN A 105 -27.09 19.82 1.25
C ASN A 105 -28.20 19.06 2.02
N PHE A 106 -27.84 18.07 2.85
CA PHE A 106 -28.79 17.36 3.70
C PHE A 106 -29.42 18.26 4.77
N THR A 107 -28.66 19.17 5.39
CA THR A 107 -29.20 20.17 6.33
C THR A 107 -30.15 21.15 5.64
N LYS A 108 -29.85 21.56 4.40
CA LYS A 108 -30.80 22.37 3.58
C LYS A 108 -32.07 21.60 3.24
N ILE A 109 -31.96 20.32 2.90
CA ILE A 109 -33.12 19.45 2.63
C ILE A 109 -34.02 19.36 3.87
N ILE A 110 -33.48 19.14 5.08
CA ILE A 110 -34.29 19.10 6.32
C ILE A 110 -34.96 20.45 6.62
N GLN A 111 -34.31 21.56 6.26
CA GLN A 111 -34.82 22.91 6.47
C GLN A 111 -35.90 23.31 5.45
N GLU A 112 -35.95 22.65 4.28
CA GLU A 112 -36.95 22.84 3.21
C GLU A 112 -38.15 21.86 3.28
N ILE A 113 -38.17 20.90 4.22
CA ILE A 113 -39.33 20.00 4.46
C ILE A 113 -40.59 20.76 4.95
N SER A 114 -40.54 22.09 5.11
CA SER A 114 -41.72 22.92 5.35
C SER A 114 -42.56 23.20 4.09
N GLU A 115 -42.05 22.97 2.88
CA GLU A 115 -42.81 23.10 1.64
C GLU A 115 -42.53 21.92 0.70
N GLU A 116 -43.61 21.26 0.27
CA GLU A 116 -43.68 20.08 -0.63
C GLU A 116 -42.39 19.71 -1.38
N THR A 117 -41.54 18.89 -0.74
CA THR A 117 -40.19 18.65 -1.22
C THR A 117 -40.14 17.56 -2.30
N LYS A 118 -39.68 17.95 -3.49
CA LYS A 118 -39.31 17.07 -4.59
C LYS A 118 -38.19 16.10 -4.17
N VAL A 119 -38.39 14.82 -4.47
CA VAL A 119 -37.43 13.69 -4.38
C VAL A 119 -36.10 13.95 -5.15
N THR A 120 -36.01 15.05 -5.90
CA THR A 120 -34.87 15.43 -6.73
C THR A 120 -33.62 15.84 -5.93
N GLY A 121 -33.76 16.56 -4.80
CA GLY A 121 -32.61 17.06 -4.03
C GLY A 121 -31.77 15.96 -3.37
N PHE A 122 -32.42 14.90 -2.88
CA PHE A 122 -31.75 13.73 -2.31
C PHE A 122 -30.96 12.96 -3.38
N THR A 123 -31.56 12.79 -4.56
CA THR A 123 -30.96 12.07 -5.69
C THR A 123 -29.72 12.81 -6.21
N GLU A 124 -29.77 14.14 -6.31
CA GLU A 124 -28.61 14.96 -6.71
C GLU A 124 -27.46 14.92 -5.71
N GLY A 125 -27.76 14.90 -4.41
CA GLY A 125 -26.76 14.76 -3.35
C GLY A 125 -26.01 13.42 -3.44
N LEU A 126 -26.75 12.31 -3.64
CA LEU A 126 -26.15 10.99 -3.82
C LEU A 126 -25.27 10.93 -5.07
N ILE A 127 -25.73 11.46 -6.21
CA ILE A 127 -24.96 11.47 -7.46
C ILE A 127 -23.63 12.21 -7.27
N LYS A 128 -23.64 13.38 -6.62
CA LYS A 128 -22.41 14.15 -6.33
C LYS A 128 -21.47 13.40 -5.39
N LEU A 129 -21.99 12.71 -4.39
CA LEU A 129 -21.20 11.88 -3.47
C LEU A 129 -20.52 10.72 -4.22
N PHE A 130 -21.27 9.97 -5.03
CA PHE A 130 -20.71 8.86 -5.82
C PHE A 130 -19.69 9.35 -6.84
N ALA A 131 -19.97 10.47 -7.52
CA ALA A 131 -19.02 11.07 -8.46
C ALA A 131 -17.71 11.48 -7.77
N GLY A 132 -17.79 12.08 -6.58
CA GLY A 132 -16.63 12.45 -5.77
C GLY A 132 -15.80 11.24 -5.32
N ILE A 133 -16.46 10.16 -4.88
CA ILE A 133 -15.79 8.91 -4.48
C ILE A 133 -15.09 8.25 -5.68
N ILE A 134 -15.76 8.14 -6.83
CA ILE A 134 -15.17 7.56 -8.04
C ILE A 134 -13.95 8.37 -8.46
N PHE A 135 -14.05 9.71 -8.44
CA PHE A 135 -12.92 10.58 -8.73
C PHE A 135 -11.75 10.36 -7.75
N ALA A 136 -12.03 10.29 -6.45
CA ALA A 136 -11.01 9.99 -5.42
C ALA A 136 -10.29 8.66 -5.69
N LEU A 137 -11.06 7.62 -6.02
CA LEU A 137 -10.52 6.28 -6.29
C LEU A 137 -9.62 6.28 -7.53
N ILE A 138 -10.01 6.98 -8.61
CA ILE A 138 -9.19 7.09 -9.82
C ILE A 138 -7.87 7.79 -9.53
N VAL A 139 -7.91 8.91 -8.80
CA VAL A 139 -6.69 9.66 -8.43
C VAL A 139 -5.76 8.81 -7.54
N ALA A 140 -6.31 8.16 -6.51
CA ALA A 140 -5.54 7.27 -5.65
C ALA A 140 -4.94 6.09 -6.42
N TRP A 141 -5.70 5.51 -7.36
CA TRP A 141 -5.24 4.40 -8.19
C TRP A 141 -4.06 4.79 -9.09
N ILE A 142 -4.13 5.94 -9.77
CA ILE A 142 -3.01 6.45 -10.60
C ILE A 142 -1.76 6.66 -9.73
N LEU A 143 -1.90 7.27 -8.56
CA LEU A 143 -0.78 7.48 -7.64
C LEU A 143 -0.18 6.15 -7.14
N MET A 144 -1.01 5.13 -6.89
CA MET A 144 -0.53 3.79 -6.53
C MET A 144 0.22 3.10 -7.67
N ILE A 145 -0.20 3.26 -8.93
CA ILE A 145 0.56 2.76 -10.08
C ILE A 145 1.95 3.42 -10.09
N ILE A 146 2.02 4.75 -9.94
CA ILE A 146 3.30 5.47 -9.88
C ILE A 146 4.16 4.96 -8.71
N ALA A 147 3.58 4.78 -7.53
CA ALA A 147 4.27 4.23 -6.37
C ALA A 147 4.89 2.86 -6.70
N SER A 148 4.12 1.96 -7.30
CA SER A 148 4.56 0.60 -7.62
C SER A 148 5.74 0.56 -8.61
N VAL A 149 5.89 1.56 -9.48
CA VAL A 149 7.08 1.71 -10.35
C VAL A 149 8.34 1.92 -9.51
N TYR A 150 8.27 2.75 -8.47
CA TYR A 150 9.42 2.98 -7.60
C TYR A 150 9.74 1.76 -6.73
N LEU A 151 8.73 1.04 -6.26
CA LEU A 151 8.92 -0.23 -5.55
C LEU A 151 9.66 -1.24 -6.44
N ARG A 152 9.19 -1.41 -7.69
CA ARG A 152 9.85 -2.27 -8.67
C ARG A 152 11.31 -1.86 -8.91
N LYS A 153 11.58 -0.56 -9.10
CA LYS A 153 12.97 -0.06 -9.27
C LYS A 153 13.85 -0.35 -8.06
N SER A 154 13.32 -0.30 -6.85
CA SER A 154 14.06 -0.67 -5.64
C SER A 154 14.40 -2.16 -5.67
N TYR A 155 13.41 -3.02 -5.90
CA TYR A 155 13.58 -4.48 -5.86
C TYR A 155 14.42 -5.01 -7.02
N ASP A 156 14.34 -4.42 -8.20
CA ASP A 156 15.20 -4.76 -9.34
C ASP A 156 16.67 -4.55 -8.98
N LYS A 157 17.01 -3.44 -8.31
CA LYS A 157 18.35 -3.19 -7.78
C LYS A 157 18.72 -4.19 -6.70
N ILE A 158 17.84 -4.50 -5.74
CA ILE A 158 18.13 -5.53 -4.73
C ILE A 158 18.47 -6.86 -5.40
N ALA A 159 17.74 -7.28 -6.43
CA ALA A 159 18.00 -8.50 -7.19
C ALA A 159 19.39 -8.47 -7.87
N GLU A 160 19.79 -7.35 -8.44
CA GLU A 160 21.09 -7.19 -9.12
C GLU A 160 22.29 -7.42 -8.19
N TYR A 161 22.25 -6.87 -6.97
CA TYR A 161 23.32 -7.00 -5.98
C TYR A 161 23.24 -8.33 -5.21
N SER A 162 22.05 -8.76 -4.79
CA SER A 162 21.86 -10.00 -4.03
C SER A 162 21.97 -11.27 -4.88
N LYS A 163 21.84 -11.16 -6.21
CA LYS A 163 21.66 -12.29 -7.14
C LYS A 163 20.41 -13.13 -6.85
N VAL A 164 19.42 -12.56 -6.16
CA VAL A 164 18.12 -13.18 -5.88
C VAL A 164 17.06 -12.58 -6.81
N ASP A 165 16.81 -13.26 -7.93
CA ASP A 165 15.81 -12.82 -8.94
C ASP A 165 14.37 -12.78 -8.42
N LEU A 166 14.10 -13.37 -7.26
CA LEU A 166 12.78 -13.34 -6.64
C LEU A 166 12.34 -11.92 -6.27
N PHE A 167 13.28 -11.02 -5.95
CA PHE A 167 12.96 -9.60 -5.73
C PHE A 167 12.43 -8.93 -7.01
N ARG A 168 13.06 -9.19 -8.15
CA ARG A 168 12.61 -8.69 -9.46
C ARG A 168 11.21 -9.20 -9.79
N THR A 169 10.97 -10.48 -9.55
CA THR A 169 9.64 -11.09 -9.72
C THR A 169 8.61 -10.44 -8.80
N THR A 170 8.95 -10.26 -7.52
CA THR A 170 8.09 -9.61 -6.53
C THR A 170 7.70 -8.19 -6.96
N GLY A 171 8.67 -7.37 -7.36
CA GLY A 171 8.43 -6.00 -7.82
C GLY A 171 7.56 -5.95 -9.07
N MET A 172 7.73 -6.89 -9.99
CA MET A 172 6.89 -7.03 -11.18
C MET A 172 5.44 -7.39 -10.82
N PHE A 173 5.22 -8.33 -9.89
CA PHE A 173 3.89 -8.70 -9.45
C PHE A 173 3.18 -7.55 -8.73
N TYR A 174 3.88 -6.77 -7.90
CA TYR A 174 3.33 -5.56 -7.31
C TYR A 174 2.88 -4.54 -8.37
N PHE A 175 3.69 -4.34 -9.40
CA PHE A 175 3.38 -3.41 -10.49
C PHE A 175 2.16 -3.87 -11.29
N ILE A 176 2.12 -5.14 -11.72
CA ILE A 176 0.98 -5.70 -12.46
C ILE A 176 -0.28 -5.70 -11.58
N GLY A 177 -0.14 -6.05 -10.31
CA GLY A 177 -1.23 -6.04 -9.34
C GLY A 177 -1.81 -4.64 -9.12
N ALA A 178 -0.97 -3.60 -9.04
CA ALA A 178 -1.42 -2.22 -8.92
C ALA A 178 -2.20 -1.75 -10.16
N ILE A 179 -1.74 -2.11 -11.37
CA ILE A 179 -2.46 -1.78 -12.62
C ILE A 179 -3.79 -2.52 -12.68
N THR A 180 -3.83 -3.79 -12.34
CA THR A 180 -5.03 -4.62 -12.45
C THR A 180 -5.96 -4.52 -11.23
N LEU A 181 -5.65 -3.65 -10.26
CA LEU A 181 -6.38 -3.51 -8.98
C LEU A 181 -7.87 -3.15 -9.15
N ILE A 182 -8.21 -2.47 -10.25
CA ILE A 182 -9.59 -2.15 -10.61
C ILE A 182 -10.49 -3.39 -10.73
N ILE A 183 -9.89 -4.55 -11.00
CA ILE A 183 -10.56 -5.85 -11.03
C ILE A 183 -10.09 -6.61 -9.78
N ILE A 184 -10.95 -7.44 -9.19
CA ILE A 184 -10.62 -8.32 -8.04
C ILE A 184 -9.32 -9.13 -8.29
N VAL A 185 -9.01 -9.41 -9.56
CA VAL A 185 -7.77 -10.04 -10.02
C VAL A 185 -6.52 -9.32 -9.50
N GLY A 186 -6.47 -7.98 -9.51
CA GLY A 186 -5.29 -7.25 -9.05
C GLY A 186 -5.03 -7.43 -7.56
N ALA A 187 -6.07 -7.55 -6.74
CA ALA A 187 -5.93 -7.85 -5.32
C ALA A 187 -5.28 -9.23 -5.09
N ILE A 188 -5.65 -10.24 -5.88
CA ILE A 188 -5.05 -11.58 -5.83
C ILE A 188 -3.58 -11.52 -6.24
N ILE A 189 -3.24 -10.77 -7.29
CA ILE A 189 -1.85 -10.62 -7.75
C ILE A 189 -1.00 -9.94 -6.69
N ILE A 190 -1.50 -8.88 -6.05
CA ILE A 190 -0.80 -8.20 -4.94
C ILE A 190 -0.63 -9.14 -3.75
N PHE A 191 -1.64 -9.96 -3.44
CA PHE A 191 -1.52 -10.96 -2.37
C PHE A 191 -0.40 -11.97 -2.66
N ILE A 192 -0.32 -12.46 -3.91
CA ILE A 192 0.81 -13.31 -4.34
C ILE A 192 2.14 -12.54 -4.21
N ALA A 193 2.18 -11.26 -4.62
CA ALA A 193 3.37 -10.42 -4.49
C ALA A 193 3.84 -10.31 -3.03
N LYS A 194 2.92 -10.18 -2.06
CA LYS A 194 3.25 -10.16 -0.63
C LYS A 194 3.89 -11.47 -0.17
N ILE A 195 3.42 -12.61 -0.66
CA ILE A 195 4.06 -13.91 -0.34
C ILE A 195 5.45 -13.99 -0.96
N LEU A 196 5.60 -13.58 -2.22
CA LEU A 196 6.90 -13.55 -2.90
C LEU A 196 7.89 -12.61 -2.19
N GLU A 197 7.42 -11.48 -1.65
CA GLU A 197 8.23 -10.54 -0.86
C GLU A 197 8.83 -11.22 0.37
N ILE A 198 8.03 -11.96 1.13
CA ILE A 198 8.49 -12.71 2.31
C ILE A 198 9.59 -13.70 1.92
N VAL A 199 9.34 -14.48 0.87
CA VAL A 199 10.31 -15.49 0.39
C VAL A 199 11.57 -14.80 -0.16
N SER A 200 11.44 -13.63 -0.80
CA SER A 200 12.56 -12.85 -1.34
C SER A 200 13.52 -12.41 -0.24
N PHE A 201 12.98 -11.84 0.85
CA PHE A 201 13.80 -11.43 1.98
C PHE A 201 14.47 -12.62 2.66
N PHE A 202 13.77 -13.74 2.86
CA PHE A 202 14.39 -14.95 3.42
C PHE A 202 15.40 -15.62 2.48
N SER A 203 15.35 -15.33 1.19
CA SER A 203 16.32 -15.82 0.20
C SER A 203 17.58 -14.96 0.12
N LEU A 204 17.65 -13.83 0.83
CA LEU A 204 18.87 -13.02 0.87
C LEU A 204 20.04 -13.85 1.43
N PRO A 205 21.23 -13.73 0.82
CA PRO A 205 22.44 -14.32 1.37
C PRO A 205 22.90 -13.55 2.61
N GLU A 206 23.80 -14.13 3.41
CA GLU A 206 24.36 -13.45 4.58
C GLU A 206 25.33 -12.33 4.17
N GLU A 207 25.98 -12.43 3.01
CA GLU A 207 26.83 -11.39 2.44
C GLU A 207 26.60 -11.35 0.93
N PHE A 208 26.84 -10.20 0.29
CA PHE A 208 26.75 -10.16 -1.17
C PHE A 208 27.80 -11.09 -1.78
N PRO A 209 27.46 -11.80 -2.88
CA PRO A 209 28.44 -12.59 -3.61
C PRO A 209 29.62 -11.69 -3.99
N LYS A 210 30.82 -12.02 -3.48
CA LYS A 210 32.05 -11.37 -3.93
C LYS A 210 32.16 -11.61 -5.43
N ALA A 211 32.42 -10.57 -6.20
CA ALA A 211 32.76 -10.73 -7.61
C ALA A 211 33.91 -11.74 -7.69
N GLU A 212 33.68 -12.88 -8.34
CA GLU A 212 34.73 -13.86 -8.56
C GLU A 212 35.90 -13.12 -9.22
N ALA A 213 37.04 -13.09 -8.52
CA ALA A 213 38.26 -12.56 -9.11
C ALA A 213 38.51 -13.37 -10.39
N PRO A 214 38.79 -12.71 -11.54
CA PRO A 214 39.07 -13.44 -12.76
C PRO A 214 40.19 -14.43 -12.48
N VAL A 215 39.92 -15.71 -12.75
CA VAL A 215 40.91 -16.78 -12.72
C VAL A 215 42.01 -16.35 -13.69
N GLN A 216 43.16 -15.94 -13.16
CA GLN A 216 44.36 -15.62 -13.94
C GLN A 216 45.00 -16.90 -14.44
#